data_AF-A0A6L5WIQ8-F1
#
_entry.id   AF-A0A6L5WIQ8-F1
#
_cell.length_a   1.000
_cell.length_b   1.000
_cell.length_c   1.000
_cell.angle_alpha   90.00
_cell.angle_beta   90.00
_cell.angle_gamma   90.00
#
_symmetry.space_group_name_H-M   'P 1'
#
loop_
_entity.id
_entity.type
_entity.pdbx_description
1 polymer ?
#
loop_
_entity_poly.entity_id
_entity_poly.type
_entity_poly.pdbx_seq_one_letter_code
_entity_poly.pdbx_strand_id
1 'polypeptide(L)'
;MIIKEIEEFKIMKSKLIAYLSYIFSQNLVNLKADISEEMLINSCKNISNELVCRHCLYVLDKNGYQITDEISSRSLNINLSKRGENQSHKSYYKKSVQRKKAYLSQPYPNSYDSKLCVSMAMPIYSDKKELKFVICCDILLEDVLKLINPSSVDSIFGKVSRISYFLISLTLFIVAGILFYFGVKSIIFTNFNLNDTSKIFESTILLTLSLAILDLIKAYFEEEILGKNEKNSTNSKTMIKFLSSIIIALAIEALMLVFKFAMTSPEKIVYPVLLIAVVAFLVICLGGYIYITRKALFEDRSY
;
A
#
# COMPACT_ATOMS: atom_id res chain seq x y z
N MET A 1 -2.99 6.05 8.32
CA MET A 1 -2.59 6.37 6.93
C MET A 1 -1.12 6.82 6.83
N ILE A 2 -0.64 7.69 7.72
CA ILE A 2 0.75 8.23 7.78
C ILE A 2 1.88 7.19 7.67
N ILE A 3 1.75 6.01 8.30
CA ILE A 3 2.80 4.99 8.30
C ILE A 3 3.04 4.38 6.90
N LYS A 4 2.02 4.34 6.04
CA LYS A 4 2.15 3.80 4.68
C LYS A 4 2.99 4.71 3.79
N GLU A 5 2.68 6.00 3.81
CA GLU A 5 3.36 7.04 3.02
C GLU A 5 4.86 7.14 3.35
N ILE A 6 5.22 7.02 4.64
CA ILE A 6 6.62 7.05 5.09
C ILE A 6 7.41 5.84 4.56
N GLU A 7 6.81 4.66 4.50
CA GLU A 7 7.46 3.46 3.97
C GLU A 7 7.57 3.49 2.44
N GLU A 8 6.53 3.92 1.74
CA GLU A 8 6.59 4.15 0.29
C GLU A 8 7.70 5.14 -0.04
N PHE A 9 7.80 6.23 0.72
CA PHE A 9 8.89 7.19 0.58
C PHE A 9 10.26 6.53 0.79
N LYS A 10 10.43 5.66 1.80
CA LYS A 10 11.72 4.99 2.06
C LYS A 10 12.20 4.17 0.86
N ILE A 11 11.28 3.48 0.19
CA ILE A 11 11.58 2.69 -1.03
C ILE A 11 11.96 3.61 -2.19
N MET A 12 11.24 4.73 -2.35
CA MET A 12 11.38 5.62 -3.51
C MET A 12 12.43 6.73 -3.35
N LYS A 13 13.00 6.86 -2.14
CA LYS A 13 13.92 7.94 -1.77
C LYS A 13 15.09 8.09 -2.74
N SER A 14 15.68 6.99 -3.21
CA SER A 14 16.83 7.01 -4.14
C SER A 14 16.47 7.64 -5.49
N LYS A 15 15.31 7.27 -6.05
CA LYS A 15 14.78 7.83 -7.30
C LYS A 15 14.47 9.32 -7.15
N LEU A 16 13.86 9.73 -6.03
CA LEU A 16 13.57 11.14 -5.77
C LEU A 16 14.86 11.97 -5.66
N ILE A 17 15.88 11.47 -4.94
CA ILE A 17 17.18 12.15 -4.85
C ILE A 17 17.79 12.32 -6.24
N ALA A 18 17.75 11.29 -7.09
CA ALA A 18 18.31 11.37 -8.44
C ALA A 18 17.58 12.42 -9.29
N TYR A 19 16.24 12.40 -9.30
CA TYR A 19 15.41 13.36 -10.03
C TYR A 19 15.66 14.81 -9.57
N LEU A 20 15.60 15.07 -8.26
CA LEU A 20 15.81 16.41 -7.73
C LEU A 20 17.26 16.88 -7.93
N SER A 21 18.24 15.99 -7.73
CA SER A 21 19.65 16.34 -7.96
C SER A 21 19.91 16.69 -9.43
N TYR A 22 19.24 16.00 -10.37
CA TYR A 22 19.33 16.32 -11.79
C TYR A 22 18.82 17.74 -12.08
N ILE A 23 17.58 18.08 -11.67
CA ILE A 23 17.00 19.42 -11.87
C ILE A 23 17.88 20.51 -11.26
N PHE A 24 18.32 20.30 -10.01
CA PHE A 24 19.18 21.26 -9.33
C PHE A 24 20.53 21.40 -10.04
N SER A 25 21.15 20.29 -10.44
CA SER A 25 22.45 20.34 -11.10
C SER A 25 22.41 21.11 -12.42
N GLN A 26 21.34 20.98 -13.22
CA GLN A 26 21.19 21.71 -14.48
C GLN A 26 21.09 23.22 -14.28
N ASN A 27 20.36 23.64 -13.24
CA ASN A 27 20.08 25.05 -13.00
C ASN A 27 21.16 25.77 -12.16
N LEU A 28 22.11 25.02 -11.57
CA LEU A 28 23.15 25.55 -10.68
C LEU A 28 24.58 25.50 -11.26
N VAL A 29 24.76 25.01 -12.49
CA VAL A 29 26.10 24.85 -13.14
C VAL A 29 26.93 26.14 -13.13
N ASN A 30 26.26 27.29 -13.26
CA ASN A 30 26.90 28.59 -13.49
C ASN A 30 27.30 29.35 -12.21
N LEU A 31 27.10 28.79 -11.01
CA LEU A 31 27.28 29.50 -9.74
C LEU A 31 28.68 29.34 -9.10
N LYS A 32 29.73 29.09 -9.89
CA LYS A 32 31.06 28.74 -9.35
C LYS A 32 31.92 29.95 -8.95
N ALA A 33 31.75 31.10 -9.63
CA ALA A 33 32.49 32.32 -9.35
C ALA A 33 31.53 33.51 -9.16
N ASP A 34 31.76 34.30 -8.11
CA ASP A 34 31.05 35.52 -7.70
C ASP A 34 29.51 35.45 -7.75
N ILE A 35 28.92 34.78 -6.76
CA ILE A 35 27.48 34.52 -6.69
C ILE A 35 26.76 35.75 -6.13
N SER A 36 25.98 36.44 -6.97
CA SER A 36 25.03 37.46 -6.52
C SER A 36 23.71 36.84 -6.05
N GLU A 37 23.02 37.52 -5.12
CA GLU A 37 21.69 37.11 -4.64
C GLU A 37 20.68 37.02 -5.80
N GLU A 38 20.77 37.91 -6.77
CA GLU A 38 19.91 37.93 -7.96
C GLU A 38 20.10 36.68 -8.85
N MET A 39 21.34 36.22 -9.03
CA MET A 39 21.61 34.98 -9.77
C MET A 39 21.05 33.74 -9.06
N LEU A 40 21.09 33.70 -7.71
CA LEU A 40 20.50 32.62 -6.93
C LEU A 40 18.97 32.62 -7.05
N ILE A 41 18.34 33.79 -6.95
CA ILE A 41 16.89 33.94 -7.12
C ILE A 41 16.46 33.48 -8.51
N ASN A 42 17.18 33.87 -9.57
CA ASN A 42 16.88 33.44 -10.94
C ASN A 42 17.05 31.93 -11.11
N SER A 43 18.10 31.34 -10.54
CA SER A 43 18.30 29.88 -10.56
C SER A 43 17.17 29.15 -9.83
N CYS A 44 16.72 29.66 -8.68
CA CYS A 44 15.59 29.11 -7.95
C CYS A 44 14.27 29.23 -8.73
N LYS A 45 14.03 30.34 -9.44
CA LYS A 45 12.86 30.49 -10.32
C LYS A 45 12.88 29.47 -11.47
N ASN A 46 14.03 29.20 -12.08
CA ASN A 46 14.14 28.19 -13.12
C ASN A 46 13.85 26.78 -12.59
N ILE A 47 14.44 26.42 -11.43
CA ILE A 47 14.11 25.17 -10.74
C ILE A 47 12.62 25.08 -10.44
N SER A 48 12.02 26.18 -9.97
CA SER A 48 10.60 26.24 -9.65
C SER A 48 9.71 25.96 -10.87
N ASN A 49 10.08 26.51 -12.04
CA ASN A 49 9.36 26.30 -13.29
C ASN A 49 9.45 24.86 -13.81
N GLU A 50 10.56 24.15 -13.56
CA GLU A 50 10.74 22.74 -13.96
C GLU A 50 10.04 21.75 -13.01
N LEU A 51 9.81 22.14 -11.76
CA LEU A 51 9.17 21.27 -10.76
C LEU A 51 7.65 21.20 -10.96
N VAL A 52 7.16 20.04 -11.43
CA VAL A 52 5.73 19.74 -11.64
C VAL A 52 4.98 19.40 -10.33
N CYS A 53 5.39 19.96 -9.19
CA CYS A 53 4.79 19.68 -7.88
C CYS A 53 4.70 20.94 -7.03
N ARG A 54 3.86 20.95 -5.98
CA ARG A 54 3.85 22.08 -5.04
C ARG A 54 5.12 22.03 -4.21
N HIS A 55 5.84 23.14 -4.22
CA HIS A 55 7.12 23.24 -3.55
C HIS A 55 7.34 24.67 -3.04
N CYS A 56 8.29 24.79 -2.13
CA CYS A 56 8.81 26.05 -1.62
C CYS A 56 10.34 26.03 -1.66
N LEU A 57 10.92 26.98 -2.39
CA LEU A 57 12.36 27.15 -2.55
C LEU A 57 12.85 28.35 -1.75
N TYR A 58 13.99 28.21 -1.08
CA TYR A 58 14.63 29.30 -0.35
C TYR A 58 16.13 29.06 -0.23
N VAL A 59 16.88 30.13 0.04
CA VAL A 59 18.34 30.10 0.14
C VAL A 59 18.77 30.42 1.57
N LEU A 60 19.68 29.59 2.09
CA LEU A 60 20.36 29.80 3.35
C LEU A 60 21.81 30.23 3.11
N ASP A 61 22.34 31.09 3.98
CA ASP A 61 23.76 31.44 4.01
C ASP A 61 24.62 30.32 4.61
N LYS A 62 25.94 30.54 4.65
CA LYS A 62 26.92 29.63 5.27
C LYS A 62 26.68 29.35 6.75
N ASN A 63 25.92 30.19 7.45
CA ASN A 63 25.58 30.06 8.87
C ASN A 63 24.18 29.46 9.08
N GLY A 64 23.43 29.21 8.00
CA GLY A 64 22.08 28.64 8.04
C GLY A 64 20.96 29.66 8.21
N TYR A 65 21.23 30.96 8.03
CA TYR A 65 20.20 32.01 8.01
C TYR A 65 19.59 32.14 6.62
N GLN A 66 18.27 32.25 6.56
CA GLN A 66 17.58 32.47 5.30
C GLN A 66 17.79 33.89 4.77
N ILE A 67 18.28 34.01 3.55
CA ILE A 67 18.62 35.31 2.94
C ILE A 67 17.63 35.76 1.87
N THR A 68 16.88 34.83 1.27
CA THR A 68 15.85 35.12 0.26
C THR A 68 14.46 34.91 0.83
N ASP A 69 13.47 35.56 0.22
CA ASP A 69 12.07 35.17 0.40
C ASP A 69 11.81 33.78 -0.19
N GLU A 70 10.73 33.15 0.27
CA GLU A 70 10.28 31.86 -0.22
C GLU A 70 9.71 31.98 -1.65
N ILE A 71 10.26 31.19 -2.57
CA ILE A 71 9.76 31.05 -3.95
C ILE A 71 8.87 29.82 -3.98
N SER A 72 7.56 30.05 -3.92
CA SER A 72 6.56 28.99 -3.93
C SER A 72 5.92 28.81 -5.31
N SER A 73 5.49 27.59 -5.61
CA SER A 73 4.64 27.33 -6.78
C SER A 73 3.33 28.13 -6.67
N ARG A 74 2.82 28.64 -7.81
CA ARG A 74 1.68 29.59 -8.01
C ARG A 74 0.36 29.32 -7.26
N SER A 75 0.23 28.19 -6.57
CA SER A 75 -0.92 27.79 -5.75
C SER A 75 -0.76 28.07 -4.25
N LEU A 76 0.43 28.42 -3.76
CA LEU A 76 0.71 28.71 -2.36
C LEU A 76 0.87 30.23 -2.18
N ASN A 77 -0.26 30.95 -2.08
CA ASN A 77 -0.29 32.35 -1.64
C ASN A 77 0.06 32.44 -0.15
N ILE A 78 1.32 32.20 0.19
CA ILE A 78 1.84 32.33 1.54
C ILE A 78 2.82 33.51 1.50
N ASN A 79 2.29 34.72 1.72
CA ASN A 79 3.11 35.91 1.96
C ASN A 79 3.66 35.87 3.40
N LEU A 80 4.57 34.94 3.67
CA LEU A 80 5.32 34.89 4.93
C LEU A 80 6.81 34.89 4.58
N SER A 81 7.42 36.08 4.61
CA SER A 81 8.85 36.21 4.46
C SER A 81 9.53 35.65 5.71
N LYS A 82 10.17 34.47 5.56
CA LYS A 82 11.05 33.88 6.57
C LYS A 82 12.49 34.38 6.49
N ARG A 83 12.70 35.48 5.78
CA ARG A 83 14.02 36.10 5.66
C ARG A 83 14.56 36.42 7.07
N GLY A 84 15.75 35.92 7.36
CA GLY A 84 16.42 36.06 8.65
C GLY A 84 16.17 34.92 9.64
N GLU A 85 15.31 33.94 9.36
CA GLU A 85 15.15 32.78 10.24
C GLU A 85 16.40 31.89 10.24
N ASN A 86 16.79 31.42 11.43
CA ASN A 86 17.91 30.50 11.59
C ASN A 86 17.45 29.04 11.45
N GLN A 87 17.88 28.39 10.36
CA GLN A 87 17.57 27.00 10.05
C GLN A 87 18.78 26.05 10.21
N SER A 88 19.89 26.54 10.76
CA SER A 88 21.13 25.74 10.95
C SER A 88 20.94 24.47 11.79
N HIS A 89 19.94 24.47 12.68
CA HIS A 89 19.61 23.33 13.55
C HIS A 89 18.96 22.17 12.79
N LYS A 90 18.37 22.43 11.61
CA LYS A 90 17.58 21.47 10.84
C LYS A 90 18.45 20.36 10.23
N SER A 91 17.86 19.16 10.14
CA SER A 91 18.61 17.95 9.75
C SER A 91 19.11 17.98 8.30
N TYR A 92 18.35 18.60 7.37
CA TYR A 92 18.74 18.69 5.97
C TYR A 92 19.97 19.58 5.78
N TYR A 93 20.03 20.72 6.48
CA TYR A 93 21.16 21.64 6.45
C TYR A 93 22.43 20.97 7.01
N LYS A 94 22.36 20.42 8.24
CA LYS A 94 23.52 19.78 8.87
C LYS A 94 24.09 18.64 8.01
N LYS A 95 23.22 17.79 7.48
CA LYS A 95 23.64 16.61 6.71
C LYS A 95 24.11 16.94 5.30
N SER A 96 23.54 17.97 4.64
CA SER A 96 24.02 18.40 3.33
C SER A 96 25.42 18.99 3.43
N VAL A 97 25.65 19.88 4.41
CA VAL A 97 26.94 20.52 4.67
C VAL A 97 28.00 19.51 5.10
N GLN A 98 27.67 18.58 6.02
CA GLN A 98 28.59 17.54 6.48
C GLN A 98 29.02 16.62 5.33
N ARG A 99 28.09 16.26 4.43
CA ARG A 99 28.36 15.33 3.32
C ARG A 99 28.88 16.02 2.06
N LYS A 100 28.89 17.36 2.02
CA LYS A 100 29.26 18.19 0.86
C LYS A 100 28.53 17.79 -0.43
N LYS A 101 27.28 17.34 -0.31
CA LYS A 101 26.45 16.89 -1.44
C LYS A 101 24.97 17.12 -1.16
N ALA A 102 24.17 17.02 -2.21
CA ALA A 102 22.73 17.07 -2.12
C ALA A 102 22.21 16.06 -1.09
N TYR A 103 21.30 16.50 -0.24
CA TYR A 103 20.71 15.67 0.80
C TYR A 103 19.21 15.88 0.89
N LEU A 104 18.48 14.77 0.85
CA LEU A 104 17.03 14.73 1.07
C LEU A 104 16.73 14.24 2.49
N SER A 105 15.93 15.02 3.22
CA SER A 105 15.52 14.71 4.60
C SER A 105 14.69 13.42 4.68
N GLN A 106 14.44 12.98 5.91
CA GLN A 106 13.28 12.11 6.16
C GLN A 106 12.02 12.97 6.21
N PRO A 107 10.82 12.40 6.02
CA PRO A 107 9.58 13.16 6.18
C PRO A 107 9.48 13.73 7.59
N TYR A 108 9.12 15.00 7.70
CA TYR A 108 8.96 15.70 8.97
C TYR A 108 7.76 16.66 8.88
N PRO A 109 7.13 17.04 10.01
CA PRO A 109 5.99 17.95 9.98
C PRO A 109 6.43 19.35 9.56
N ASN A 110 5.77 19.90 8.54
CA ASN A 110 5.94 21.28 8.11
C ASN A 110 5.49 22.23 9.23
N SER A 111 6.21 23.34 9.41
CA SER A 111 5.98 24.33 10.46
C SER A 111 4.64 25.07 10.33
N TYR A 112 4.02 25.09 9.15
CA TYR A 112 2.80 25.87 8.89
C TYR A 112 1.51 25.05 8.95
N ASP A 113 1.46 23.90 8.27
CA ASP A 113 0.21 23.16 8.03
C ASP A 113 0.19 21.80 8.76
N SER A 114 1.19 21.50 9.59
CA SER A 114 1.39 20.20 10.27
C SER A 114 1.45 18.95 9.35
N LYS A 115 1.30 19.13 8.03
CA LYS A 115 1.47 18.10 7.01
C LYS A 115 2.92 17.70 6.89
N LEU A 116 3.16 16.43 6.55
CA LEU A 116 4.51 15.93 6.33
C LEU A 116 5.09 16.51 5.04
N CYS A 117 6.30 17.05 5.13
CA CYS A 117 7.11 17.47 4.01
C CYS A 117 8.47 16.78 4.04
N VAL A 118 9.15 16.83 2.90
CA VAL A 118 10.55 16.46 2.76
C VAL A 118 11.30 17.63 2.16
N SER A 119 12.54 17.80 2.59
CA SER A 119 13.38 18.90 2.14
C SER A 119 14.63 18.40 1.48
N MET A 120 14.85 18.88 0.27
CA MET A 120 16.07 18.71 -0.48
C MET A 120 16.98 19.91 -0.19
N ALA A 121 18.20 19.67 0.27
CA ALA A 121 19.20 20.69 0.54
C ALA A 121 20.44 20.47 -0.34
N MET A 122 20.80 21.48 -1.12
CA MET A 122 21.92 21.48 -2.05
C MET A 122 22.95 22.54 -1.63
N PRO A 123 24.11 22.14 -1.08
CA PRO A 123 25.14 23.08 -0.67
C PRO A 123 25.95 23.55 -1.88
N ILE A 124 26.23 24.85 -1.94
CA ILE A 124 27.03 25.50 -2.99
C ILE A 124 28.36 25.92 -2.37
N TYR A 125 29.45 25.48 -2.99
CA TYR A 125 30.81 25.80 -2.58
C TYR A 125 31.48 26.69 -3.61
N SER A 126 32.33 27.59 -3.13
CA SER A 126 33.25 28.37 -3.98
C SER A 126 34.36 27.46 -4.54
N ASP A 127 35.10 27.94 -5.54
CA ASP A 127 36.30 27.28 -6.09
C ASP A 127 37.34 26.88 -5.01
N LYS A 128 37.41 27.63 -3.91
CA LYS A 128 38.24 27.33 -2.73
C LYS A 128 37.65 26.25 -1.80
N LYS A 129 36.56 25.59 -2.21
CA LYS A 129 35.79 24.58 -1.44
C LYS A 129 35.19 25.11 -0.12
N GLU A 130 34.97 26.41 -0.03
CA GLU A 130 34.28 27.06 1.09
C GLU A 130 32.77 27.11 0.84
N LEU A 131 31.96 26.80 1.86
CA LEU A 131 30.50 26.87 1.77
C LEU A 131 30.07 28.34 1.61
N LYS A 132 29.29 28.63 0.56
CA LYS A 132 28.71 29.96 0.33
C LYS A 132 27.24 29.99 0.72
N PHE A 133 26.46 29.08 0.13
CA PHE A 133 25.01 29.03 0.29
C PHE A 133 24.52 27.59 0.34
N VAL A 134 23.29 27.40 0.82
CA VAL A 134 22.56 26.14 0.72
C VAL A 134 21.18 26.44 0.14
N ILE A 135 20.87 25.87 -1.01
CA ILE A 135 19.52 25.99 -1.60
C ILE A 135 18.67 24.86 -1.04
N CYS A 136 17.51 25.21 -0.50
CA CYS A 136 16.55 24.28 0.07
C CYS A 136 15.27 24.28 -0.76
N CYS A 137 14.67 23.10 -0.91
CA CYS A 137 13.36 22.91 -1.52
C CYS A 137 12.52 21.99 -0.66
N ASP A 138 11.44 22.53 -0.11
CA ASP A 138 10.46 21.81 0.67
C ASP A 138 9.33 21.35 -0.25
N ILE A 139 9.02 20.05 -0.24
CA ILE A 139 7.96 19.44 -1.03
C ILE A 139 7.06 18.64 -0.08
N LEU A 140 5.75 18.77 -0.22
CA LEU A 140 4.81 17.97 0.56
C LEU A 140 4.96 16.48 0.23
N LEU A 141 4.87 15.63 1.24
CA LEU A 141 5.04 14.18 1.08
C LEU A 141 4.03 13.60 0.08
N GLU A 142 2.79 14.07 0.12
CA GLU A 142 1.74 13.69 -0.84
C GLU A 142 2.12 13.99 -2.30
N ASP A 143 2.74 15.13 -2.56
CA ASP A 143 3.12 15.53 -3.92
C ASP A 143 4.35 14.75 -4.41
N VAL A 144 5.28 14.43 -3.51
CA VAL A 144 6.39 13.52 -3.78
C VAL A 144 5.90 12.14 -4.18
N LEU A 145 4.89 11.61 -3.48
CA LEU A 145 4.32 10.31 -3.80
C LEU A 145 3.60 10.33 -5.15
N LYS A 146 2.88 11.41 -5.46
CA LYS A 146 2.20 11.61 -6.76
C LYS A 146 3.17 11.69 -7.95
N LEU A 147 4.32 12.36 -7.77
CA LEU A 147 5.36 12.48 -8.81
C LEU A 147 5.92 11.14 -9.27
N ILE A 148 6.03 10.19 -8.35
CA ILE A 148 6.75 8.93 -8.60
C ILE A 148 5.79 7.77 -8.84
N ASN A 149 4.66 7.76 -8.14
CA ASN A 149 3.59 6.80 -8.29
C ASN A 149 2.28 7.55 -8.58
N PRO A 150 1.97 7.89 -9.84
CA PRO A 150 0.67 8.45 -10.19
C PRO A 150 -0.49 7.50 -9.83
N SER A 151 -0.18 6.22 -9.55
CA SER A 151 -1.11 5.17 -9.15
C SER A 151 -1.53 5.18 -7.67
N SER A 152 -0.71 5.67 -6.73
CA SER A 152 -0.84 5.28 -5.32
C SER A 152 -1.77 6.14 -4.45
N VAL A 153 -2.22 7.33 -4.89
CA VAL A 153 -3.02 8.20 -3.99
C VAL A 153 -4.33 8.71 -4.60
N ASP A 154 -4.43 8.91 -5.92
CA ASP A 154 -5.65 9.50 -6.53
C ASP A 154 -6.07 8.85 -7.86
N SER A 155 -5.52 7.69 -8.21
CA SER A 155 -5.87 7.08 -9.50
C SER A 155 -7.35 6.65 -9.49
N ILE A 156 -8.12 7.22 -10.42
CA ILE A 156 -9.49 6.83 -10.77
C ILE A 156 -9.60 5.30 -10.92
N PHE A 157 -8.52 4.66 -11.37
CA PHE A 157 -8.38 3.22 -11.47
C PHE A 157 -8.54 2.46 -10.14
N GLY A 158 -7.96 2.95 -9.04
CA GLY A 158 -8.15 2.35 -7.71
C GLY A 158 -9.57 2.50 -7.18
N LYS A 159 -10.21 3.64 -7.45
CA LYS A 159 -11.63 3.86 -7.10
C LYS A 159 -12.56 2.96 -7.93
N VAL A 160 -12.31 2.82 -9.23
CA VAL A 160 -13.07 1.94 -10.13
C VAL A 160 -12.91 0.47 -9.74
N SER A 161 -11.68 0.04 -9.45
CA SER A 161 -11.39 -1.33 -9.01
C SER A 161 -12.12 -1.65 -7.70
N ARG A 162 -12.08 -0.75 -6.72
CA ARG A 162 -12.83 -0.91 -5.46
C ARG A 162 -14.35 -1.04 -5.67
N ILE A 163 -14.92 -0.25 -6.58
CA ILE A 163 -16.35 -0.34 -6.92
C ILE A 163 -16.69 -1.69 -7.55
N SER A 164 -15.84 -2.19 -8.46
CA SER A 164 -16.03 -3.50 -9.07
C SER A 164 -16.03 -4.62 -8.02
N TYR A 165 -15.08 -4.60 -7.10
CA TYR A 165 -15.01 -5.58 -6.02
C TYR A 165 -16.19 -5.51 -5.06
N PHE A 166 -16.69 -4.29 -4.77
CA PHE A 166 -17.90 -4.11 -3.98
C PHE A 166 -19.13 -4.72 -4.65
N LEU A 167 -19.30 -4.49 -5.97
CA LEU A 167 -20.40 -5.08 -6.75
C LEU A 167 -20.34 -6.61 -6.76
N ILE A 168 -19.17 -7.19 -7.01
CA ILE A 168 -18.98 -8.65 -7.00
C ILE A 168 -19.33 -9.23 -5.61
N SER A 169 -18.84 -8.60 -4.55
CA SER A 169 -19.11 -9.04 -3.17
C SER A 169 -20.59 -8.96 -2.83
N LEU A 170 -21.28 -7.91 -3.28
CA LEU A 170 -22.72 -7.75 -3.09
C LEU A 170 -23.51 -8.83 -3.84
N THR A 171 -23.15 -9.12 -5.10
CA THR A 171 -23.77 -10.19 -5.88
C THR A 171 -23.59 -11.55 -5.21
N LEU A 172 -22.36 -11.87 -4.77
CA LEU A 172 -22.09 -13.12 -4.04
C LEU A 172 -22.90 -13.21 -2.74
N PHE A 173 -23.07 -12.10 -2.02
CA PHE A 173 -23.86 -12.05 -0.79
C PHE A 173 -25.33 -12.37 -1.06
N ILE A 174 -25.90 -11.81 -2.13
CA ILE A 174 -27.28 -12.13 -2.55
C ILE A 174 -27.41 -13.62 -2.90
N VAL A 175 -26.45 -14.17 -3.65
CA VAL A 175 -26.44 -15.61 -4.01
C VAL A 175 -26.38 -16.48 -2.75
N ALA A 176 -25.49 -16.16 -1.80
CA ALA A 176 -25.39 -16.88 -0.53
C ALA A 176 -26.70 -16.82 0.26
N GLY A 177 -27.37 -15.66 0.30
CA GLY A 177 -28.67 -15.48 0.93
C GLY A 177 -29.78 -16.31 0.29
N ILE A 178 -29.80 -16.42 -1.05
CA ILE A 178 -30.75 -17.25 -1.79
C ILE A 178 -30.54 -18.74 -1.46
N LEU A 179 -29.29 -19.21 -1.48
CA LEU A 179 -28.94 -20.60 -1.13
C LEU A 179 -29.33 -20.92 0.32
N PHE A 180 -29.06 -19.99 1.24
CA PHE A 180 -29.46 -20.13 2.64
C PHE A 180 -30.99 -20.25 2.78
N TYR A 181 -31.72 -19.37 2.11
CA TYR A 181 -33.18 -19.37 2.12
C TYR A 181 -33.74 -20.71 1.60
N PHE A 182 -33.25 -21.21 0.46
CA PHE A 182 -33.69 -22.51 -0.06
C PHE A 182 -33.30 -23.68 0.83
N GLY A 183 -32.10 -23.66 1.42
CA GLY A 183 -31.65 -24.65 2.39
C GLY A 183 -32.59 -24.72 3.60
N VAL A 184 -32.86 -23.57 4.25
CA VAL A 184 -33.76 -23.48 5.40
C VAL A 184 -35.20 -23.85 5.03
N LYS A 185 -35.70 -23.35 3.90
CA LYS A 185 -37.06 -23.66 3.41
C LYS A 185 -37.25 -25.17 3.22
N SER A 186 -36.24 -25.85 2.68
CA SER A 186 -36.25 -27.30 2.49
C SER A 186 -36.38 -28.07 3.81
N ILE A 187 -35.85 -27.55 4.92
CA ILE A 187 -36.01 -28.17 6.25
C ILE A 187 -37.39 -27.90 6.85
N ILE A 188 -37.85 -26.65 6.77
CA ILE A 188 -39.06 -26.20 7.48
C ILE A 188 -40.36 -26.67 6.80
N PHE A 189 -40.42 -26.61 5.46
CA PHE A 189 -41.66 -26.88 4.70
C PHE A 189 -41.77 -28.33 4.22
N THR A 190 -40.75 -29.15 4.46
CA THR A 190 -40.81 -30.57 4.08
C THR A 190 -41.47 -31.36 5.21
N ASN A 191 -42.61 -31.99 4.91
CA ASN A 191 -43.18 -33.02 5.78
C ASN A 191 -42.18 -34.18 5.86
N PHE A 192 -41.57 -34.37 7.03
CA PHE A 192 -40.65 -35.48 7.31
C PHE A 192 -41.39 -36.82 7.31
N ASN A 193 -41.68 -37.37 6.14
CA ASN A 193 -41.93 -38.80 6.03
C ASN A 193 -40.59 -39.53 6.25
N LEU A 194 -40.59 -40.54 7.12
CA LEU A 194 -39.40 -41.28 7.60
C LEU A 194 -38.49 -41.87 6.50
N ASN A 195 -38.95 -41.90 5.24
CA ASN A 195 -38.24 -42.50 4.12
C ASN A 195 -37.55 -41.48 3.18
N ASP A 196 -37.64 -40.17 3.42
CA ASP A 196 -37.16 -39.13 2.49
C ASP A 196 -35.89 -38.40 3.00
N THR A 197 -34.87 -39.17 3.39
CA THR A 197 -33.58 -38.66 3.89
C THR A 197 -32.81 -37.82 2.85
N SER A 198 -33.11 -38.00 1.56
CA SER A 198 -32.51 -37.27 0.44
C SER A 198 -32.66 -35.75 0.55
N LYS A 199 -33.80 -35.27 1.06
CA LYS A 199 -34.06 -33.82 1.20
C LYS A 199 -33.22 -33.17 2.30
N ILE A 200 -32.90 -33.93 3.35
CA ILE A 200 -32.00 -33.46 4.41
C ILE A 200 -30.59 -33.26 3.84
N PHE A 201 -30.11 -34.19 3.01
CA PHE A 201 -28.82 -34.05 2.34
C PHE A 201 -28.79 -32.84 1.39
N GLU A 202 -29.83 -32.66 0.58
CA GLU A 202 -29.91 -31.51 -0.34
C GLU A 202 -29.91 -30.17 0.41
N SER A 203 -30.71 -30.05 1.46
CA SER A 203 -30.72 -28.85 2.30
C SER A 203 -29.34 -28.57 2.91
N THR A 204 -28.69 -29.60 3.44
CA THR A 204 -27.39 -29.42 4.09
C THR A 204 -26.33 -28.99 3.08
N ILE A 205 -26.35 -29.53 1.84
CA ILE A 205 -25.47 -29.10 0.74
C ILE A 205 -25.67 -27.60 0.42
N LEU A 206 -26.93 -27.15 0.32
CA LEU A 206 -27.25 -25.74 0.06
C LEU A 206 -26.75 -24.83 1.19
N LEU A 207 -26.90 -25.26 2.44
CA LEU A 207 -26.42 -24.51 3.61
C LEU A 207 -24.89 -24.46 3.68
N THR A 208 -24.19 -25.57 3.40
CA THR A 208 -22.73 -25.59 3.36
C THR A 208 -22.17 -24.73 2.24
N LEU A 209 -22.82 -24.74 1.06
CA LEU A 209 -22.42 -23.88 -0.06
C LEU A 209 -22.63 -22.40 0.27
N SER A 210 -23.76 -22.06 0.91
CA SER A 210 -24.02 -20.70 1.38
C SER A 210 -22.94 -20.21 2.37
N LEU A 211 -22.61 -21.03 3.37
CA LEU A 211 -21.59 -20.69 4.37
C LEU A 211 -20.20 -20.51 3.73
N ALA A 212 -19.83 -21.38 2.79
CA ALA A 212 -18.56 -21.27 2.06
C ALA A 212 -18.46 -19.96 1.26
N ILE A 213 -19.56 -19.51 0.63
CA ILE A 213 -19.59 -18.24 -0.09
C ILE A 213 -19.50 -17.05 0.87
N LEU A 214 -20.14 -17.11 2.05
CA LEU A 214 -20.02 -16.06 3.07
C LEU A 214 -18.58 -15.92 3.59
N ASP A 215 -17.88 -17.02 3.82
CA ASP A 215 -16.47 -17.01 4.22
C ASP A 215 -15.57 -16.42 3.13
N LEU A 216 -15.84 -16.74 1.85
CA LEU A 216 -15.18 -16.12 0.69
C LEU A 216 -15.38 -14.59 0.69
N ILE A 217 -16.62 -14.12 0.83
CA ILE A 217 -16.94 -12.69 0.83
C ILE A 217 -16.21 -11.99 1.97
N LYS A 218 -16.21 -12.57 3.18
CA LYS A 218 -15.52 -12.02 4.34
C LYS A 218 -14.02 -11.90 4.11
N ALA A 219 -13.38 -12.94 3.58
CA ALA A 219 -11.96 -12.92 3.25
C ALA A 219 -11.64 -11.82 2.22
N TYR A 220 -12.46 -11.71 1.16
CA TYR A 220 -12.29 -10.72 0.10
C TYR A 220 -12.46 -9.27 0.62
N PHE A 221 -13.44 -9.05 1.49
CA PHE A 221 -13.73 -7.74 2.08
C PHE A 221 -12.66 -7.29 3.09
N GLU A 222 -12.12 -8.23 3.89
CA GLU A 222 -11.02 -7.97 4.83
C GLU A 222 -9.73 -7.56 4.10
N GLU A 223 -9.43 -8.17 2.96
CA GLU A 223 -8.20 -7.91 2.18
C GLU A 223 -8.24 -6.55 1.47
N GLU A 224 -9.33 -6.24 0.77
CA GLU A 224 -9.37 -5.11 -0.18
C GLU A 224 -9.97 -3.82 0.42
N ILE A 225 -10.93 -3.93 1.36
CA ILE A 225 -11.72 -2.78 1.82
C ILE A 225 -11.26 -2.29 3.20
N LEU A 226 -10.98 -3.20 4.15
CA LEU A 226 -10.45 -2.79 5.45
C LEU A 226 -8.97 -2.40 5.39
N GLY A 227 -8.26 -2.76 4.32
CA GLY A 227 -6.85 -2.39 4.13
C GLY A 227 -5.99 -2.77 5.33
N LYS A 228 -6.33 -3.87 6.01
CA LYS A 228 -5.67 -4.34 7.24
C LYS A 228 -4.37 -5.05 6.86
N ASN A 229 -3.50 -4.30 6.18
CA ASN A 229 -2.11 -4.61 5.96
C ASN A 229 -1.36 -4.39 7.27
N GLU A 230 -1.54 -5.32 8.22
CA GLU A 230 -0.54 -5.52 9.26
C GLU A 230 0.75 -5.98 8.56
N LYS A 231 1.60 -4.99 8.29
CA LYS A 231 2.96 -5.16 7.80
C LYS A 231 3.68 -6.17 8.69
N ASN A 232 4.24 -7.18 8.03
CA ASN A 232 4.89 -8.39 8.54
C ASN A 232 4.06 -9.68 8.53
N SER A 233 2.81 -9.65 8.05
CA SER A 233 2.16 -10.88 7.63
C SER A 233 1.64 -10.81 6.20
N THR A 234 2.56 -11.20 5.31
CA THR A 234 2.37 -11.72 3.96
C THR A 234 0.92 -11.97 3.55
N ASN A 235 0.53 -11.46 2.37
CA ASN A 235 -0.70 -11.79 1.63
C ASN A 235 -1.02 -13.30 1.64
N SER A 236 0.00 -14.15 1.82
CA SER A 236 -0.17 -15.58 2.06
C SER A 236 -1.08 -15.91 3.25
N LYS A 237 -1.15 -15.13 4.34
CA LYS A 237 -2.04 -15.45 5.48
C LYS A 237 -3.52 -15.37 5.09
N THR A 238 -3.92 -14.38 4.31
CA THR A 238 -5.31 -14.24 3.84
C THR A 238 -5.64 -15.34 2.82
N MET A 239 -4.73 -15.57 1.87
CA MET A 239 -4.84 -16.68 0.91
C MET A 239 -4.92 -18.05 1.60
N ILE A 240 -4.14 -18.29 2.67
CA ILE A 240 -4.16 -19.53 3.46
C ILE A 240 -5.51 -19.67 4.16
N LYS A 241 -6.02 -18.62 4.83
CA LYS A 241 -7.34 -18.67 5.48
C LYS A 241 -8.44 -18.97 4.48
N PHE A 242 -8.42 -18.29 3.34
CA PHE A 242 -9.38 -18.50 2.26
C PHE A 242 -9.36 -19.94 1.74
N LEU A 243 -8.18 -20.45 1.38
CA LEU A 243 -8.02 -21.80 0.87
C LEU A 243 -8.37 -22.86 1.94
N SER A 244 -8.05 -22.60 3.21
CA SER A 244 -8.43 -23.47 4.33
C SER A 244 -9.96 -23.57 4.46
N SER A 245 -10.68 -22.46 4.30
CA SER A 245 -12.15 -22.43 4.33
C SER A 245 -12.77 -23.30 3.23
N ILE A 246 -12.23 -23.21 2.00
CA ILE A 246 -12.68 -24.04 0.88
C ILE A 246 -12.42 -25.53 1.15
N ILE A 247 -11.23 -25.86 1.65
CA ILE A 247 -10.87 -27.25 1.96
C ILE A 247 -11.80 -27.82 3.04
N ILE A 248 -12.13 -27.05 4.08
CA ILE A 248 -13.07 -27.48 5.12
C ILE A 248 -14.47 -27.70 4.54
N ALA A 249 -14.96 -26.80 3.67
CA ALA A 249 -16.25 -26.96 3.02
C ALA A 249 -16.31 -28.23 2.15
N LEU A 250 -15.29 -28.45 1.30
CA LEU A 250 -15.17 -29.65 0.49
C LEU A 250 -15.10 -30.93 1.33
N ALA A 251 -14.41 -30.88 2.48
CA ALA A 251 -14.33 -32.02 3.41
C ALA A 251 -15.70 -32.40 3.98
N ILE A 252 -16.49 -31.41 4.41
CA ILE A 252 -17.84 -31.63 4.94
C ILE A 252 -18.76 -32.19 3.83
N GLU A 253 -18.68 -31.61 2.63
CA GLU A 253 -19.47 -32.07 1.48
C GLU A 253 -19.12 -33.52 1.09
N ALA A 254 -17.82 -33.87 1.08
CA ALA A 254 -17.35 -35.23 0.85
C ALA A 254 -17.97 -36.23 1.84
N LEU A 255 -17.93 -35.88 3.13
CA LEU A 255 -18.44 -36.72 4.21
C LEU A 255 -19.95 -36.93 4.06
N MET A 256 -20.70 -35.87 3.73
CA MET A 256 -22.14 -35.97 3.50
C MET A 256 -22.48 -36.84 2.28
N LEU A 257 -21.70 -36.73 1.20
CA LEU A 257 -21.86 -37.56 0.01
C LEU A 257 -21.60 -39.04 0.30
N VAL A 258 -20.63 -39.37 1.18
CA VAL A 258 -20.42 -40.75 1.65
C VAL A 258 -21.70 -41.28 2.29
N PHE A 259 -22.29 -40.57 3.25
CA PHE A 259 -23.52 -41.01 3.92
C PHE A 259 -24.70 -41.13 2.95
N LYS A 260 -24.84 -40.16 2.03
CA LYS A 260 -25.90 -40.18 1.02
C LYS A 260 -25.81 -41.43 0.14
N PHE A 261 -24.63 -41.72 -0.41
CA PHE A 261 -24.47 -42.89 -1.30
C PHE A 261 -24.43 -44.21 -0.54
N ALA A 262 -23.95 -44.23 0.70
CA ALA A 262 -24.05 -45.41 1.56
C ALA A 262 -25.50 -45.86 1.78
N MET A 263 -26.43 -44.92 1.85
CA MET A 263 -27.86 -45.22 2.08
C MET A 263 -28.67 -45.36 0.78
N THR A 264 -28.37 -44.59 -0.27
CA THR A 264 -29.24 -44.51 -1.46
C THR A 264 -28.72 -45.28 -2.67
N SER A 265 -27.40 -45.42 -2.86
CA SER A 265 -26.81 -46.10 -4.01
C SER A 265 -25.37 -46.52 -3.71
N PRO A 266 -25.17 -47.67 -3.01
CA PRO A 266 -23.86 -48.10 -2.54
C PRO A 266 -22.81 -48.26 -3.65
N GLU A 267 -23.24 -48.59 -4.86
CA GLU A 267 -22.36 -48.69 -6.04
C GLU A 267 -21.62 -47.38 -6.37
N LYS A 268 -22.16 -46.22 -5.95
CA LYS A 268 -21.58 -44.90 -6.20
C LYS A 268 -20.69 -44.39 -5.06
N ILE A 269 -20.44 -45.19 -4.02
CA ILE A 269 -19.58 -44.82 -2.86
C ILE A 269 -18.14 -44.47 -3.30
N VAL A 270 -17.69 -44.95 -4.45
CA VAL A 270 -16.34 -44.67 -4.96
C VAL A 270 -16.12 -43.16 -5.21
N TYR A 271 -17.13 -42.42 -5.68
CA TYR A 271 -16.96 -40.99 -5.99
C TYR A 271 -16.67 -40.13 -4.74
N PRO A 272 -17.44 -40.23 -3.64
CA PRO A 272 -17.11 -39.56 -2.39
C PRO A 272 -15.74 -39.95 -1.82
N VAL A 273 -15.37 -41.23 -1.91
CA VAL A 273 -14.06 -41.71 -1.41
C VAL A 273 -12.91 -41.06 -2.19
N LEU A 274 -13.03 -40.96 -3.51
CA LEU A 274 -12.06 -40.23 -4.34
C LEU A 274 -12.01 -38.74 -3.97
N LEU A 275 -13.15 -38.12 -3.70
CA LEU A 275 -13.19 -36.71 -3.28
C LEU A 275 -12.49 -36.50 -1.93
N ILE A 276 -12.66 -37.41 -0.97
CA ILE A 276 -11.93 -37.39 0.31
C ILE A 276 -10.42 -37.51 0.08
N ALA A 277 -9.98 -38.38 -0.84
CA ALA A 277 -8.56 -38.51 -1.19
C ALA A 277 -7.99 -37.21 -1.78
N VAL A 278 -8.75 -36.52 -2.65
CA VAL A 278 -8.37 -35.21 -3.20
C VAL A 278 -8.29 -34.15 -2.10
N VAL A 279 -9.25 -34.11 -1.18
CA VAL A 279 -9.23 -33.18 -0.04
C VAL A 279 -8.02 -33.42 0.85
N ALA A 280 -7.69 -34.68 1.15
CA ALA A 280 -6.48 -35.03 1.91
C ALA A 280 -5.21 -34.56 1.20
N PHE A 281 -5.13 -34.73 -0.12
CA PHE A 281 -4.02 -34.21 -0.93
C PHE A 281 -3.92 -32.68 -0.87
N LEU A 282 -5.05 -31.96 -0.97
CA LEU A 282 -5.10 -30.50 -0.84
C LEU A 282 -4.61 -30.02 0.53
N VAL A 283 -4.96 -30.72 1.61
CA VAL A 283 -4.47 -30.42 2.97
C VAL A 283 -2.96 -30.59 3.06
N ILE A 284 -2.41 -31.67 2.48
CA ILE A 284 -0.96 -31.90 2.44
C ILE A 284 -0.24 -30.80 1.64
N CYS A 285 -0.75 -30.46 0.46
CA CYS A 285 -0.21 -29.39 -0.38
C CYS A 285 -0.23 -28.03 0.32
N LEU A 286 -1.34 -27.69 0.99
CA LEU A 286 -1.45 -26.46 1.76
C LEU A 286 -0.48 -26.45 2.96
N GLY A 287 -0.34 -27.59 3.66
CA GLY A 287 0.64 -27.75 4.73
C GLY A 287 2.07 -27.53 4.23
N GLY A 288 2.43 -28.09 3.07
CA GLY A 288 3.71 -27.88 2.41
C GLY A 288 3.95 -26.41 2.03
N TYR A 289 2.95 -25.75 1.43
CA TYR A 289 3.01 -24.32 1.10
C TYR A 289 3.26 -23.44 2.34
N ILE A 290 2.55 -23.70 3.44
CA ILE A 290 2.73 -22.98 4.70
C ILE A 290 4.13 -23.21 5.27
N TYR A 291 4.63 -24.45 5.23
CA TYR A 291 5.96 -24.80 5.71
C TYR A 291 7.05 -24.06 4.96
N ILE A 292 7.01 -24.07 3.61
CA ILE A 292 7.98 -23.38 2.75
C ILE A 292 7.93 -21.87 2.99
N THR A 293 6.72 -21.29 3.03
CA THR A 293 6.55 -19.84 3.20
C THR A 293 7.04 -19.39 4.58
N ARG A 294 6.81 -20.17 5.64
CA ARG A 294 7.36 -19.86 6.97
C ARG A 294 8.88 -19.97 6.98
N LYS A 295 9.46 -21.00 6.36
CA LYS A 295 10.91 -21.17 6.30
C LYS A 295 11.61 -19.97 5.63
N ALA A 296 11.08 -19.51 4.49
CA ALA A 296 11.60 -18.34 3.78
C ALA A 296 11.57 -17.06 4.64
N LEU A 297 10.54 -16.88 5.48
CA LEU A 297 10.43 -15.73 6.38
C LEU A 297 11.46 -15.75 7.54
N PHE A 298 11.97 -16.92 7.93
CA PHE A 298 13.00 -17.03 8.97
C PHE A 298 14.41 -16.82 8.42
N GLU A 299 14.68 -17.22 7.18
CA GLU A 299 15.97 -17.02 6.52
C GLU A 299 16.28 -15.52 6.28
N ASP A 300 15.27 -14.72 5.93
CA ASP A 300 15.41 -13.28 5.62
C ASP A 300 15.64 -12.40 6.88
N ARG A 301 15.36 -12.91 8.08
CA ARG A 301 15.65 -12.20 9.35
C ARG A 301 17.06 -12.46 9.90
N SER A 302 17.83 -13.32 9.24
CA SER A 302 19.15 -13.76 9.70
C SER A 302 20.32 -12.98 9.06
N TYR A 303 20.03 -11.91 8.30
CA TYR A 303 20.99 -11.03 7.63
C TYR A 303 20.86 -9.57 8.10
#